data_AF-A0A7V9Q834-F1
#
_entry.id   AF-A0A7V9Q834-F1
#
_cell.length_a   1.000
_cell.length_b   1.000
_cell.length_c   1.000
_cell.angle_alpha   90.00
_cell.angle_beta   90.00
_cell.angle_gamma   90.00
#
_symmetry.space_group_name_H-M   'P 1'
#
loop_
_entity.id
_entity.type
_entity.pdbx_description
1 polymer ?
#
loop_
_entity_poly.entity_id
_entity_poly.type
_entity_poly.pdbx_seq_one_letter_code
_entity_poly.pdbx_strand_id
1 'polypeptide(L)'
;MRCAEEGGLCVFEGTRQVRYGANGTYAFGTYANQVACTNDVFGDPVPGVRKACDYATSSATPTPTPTPTPSPTPTPTPTPTPTPPAAPAAPSSLNATAVSRSQINLTWSDNSNTEDGFRIERCTGSSCSSFVQIAEVGANATSFQSTGLARSTSYTYRVRAYNAGGTSGYSNTATATTLR
;
A
#
# COMPACT_ATOMS: atom_id res chain seq x y z
N MET A 1 13.69 3.45 -42.03
CA MET A 1 15.14 3.19 -42.18
C MET A 1 15.51 2.16 -41.14
N ARG A 2 16.19 1.09 -41.58
CA ARG A 2 16.64 0.02 -40.69
C ARG A 2 17.73 0.55 -39.79
N CYS A 3 17.58 0.35 -38.49
CA CYS A 3 18.48 0.89 -37.47
C CYS A 3 19.19 -0.19 -36.67
N ALA A 4 18.60 -1.38 -36.52
CA ALA A 4 19.21 -2.50 -35.82
C ALA A 4 18.61 -3.84 -36.27
N GLU A 5 19.43 -4.89 -36.24
CA GLU A 5 19.00 -6.29 -36.29
C GLU A 5 18.49 -6.75 -34.91
N GLU A 6 17.76 -7.86 -34.86
CA GLU A 6 17.33 -8.49 -33.60
C GLU A 6 18.52 -8.73 -32.65
N GLY A 7 18.39 -8.22 -31.42
CA GLY A 7 19.44 -8.21 -30.40
C GLY A 7 20.29 -6.92 -30.38
N GLY A 8 20.16 -6.04 -31.37
CA GLY A 8 20.87 -4.77 -31.46
C GLY A 8 20.17 -3.61 -30.76
N LEU A 9 20.85 -2.45 -30.69
CA LEU A 9 20.29 -1.20 -30.18
C LEU A 9 19.97 -0.26 -31.34
N CYS A 10 18.72 0.17 -31.45
CA CYS A 10 18.28 1.14 -32.44
C CYS A 10 18.40 2.56 -31.85
N VAL A 11 19.36 3.35 -32.33
CA VAL A 11 19.66 4.72 -31.84
C VAL A 11 19.16 5.76 -32.85
N PHE A 12 18.52 6.82 -32.38
CA PHE A 12 17.97 7.90 -33.20
C PHE A 12 17.72 9.17 -32.36
N GLU A 13 17.79 10.36 -32.94
CA GLU A 13 17.53 11.59 -32.16
C GLU A 13 16.05 11.93 -32.05
N GLY A 14 15.64 12.41 -30.88
CA GLY A 14 14.28 12.83 -30.56
C GLY A 14 13.32 11.68 -30.32
N THR A 15 12.02 11.99 -30.27
CA THR A 15 10.95 10.99 -30.14
C THR A 15 10.58 10.45 -31.51
N ARG A 16 10.73 9.13 -31.73
CA ARG A 16 10.39 8.48 -33.00
C ARG A 16 9.56 7.22 -32.76
N GLN A 17 8.71 6.93 -33.74
CA GLN A 17 8.05 5.64 -33.83
C GLN A 17 9.02 4.63 -34.44
N VAL A 18 9.22 3.53 -33.73
CA VAL A 18 10.06 2.40 -34.12
C VAL A 18 9.15 1.19 -34.34
N ARG A 19 9.41 0.44 -35.40
CA ARG A 19 8.75 -0.84 -35.67
C ARG A 19 9.75 -1.98 -35.54
N TYR A 20 9.32 -3.11 -35.00
CA TYR A 20 10.09 -4.33 -34.84
C TYR A 20 9.34 -5.50 -35.49
N GLY A 21 9.98 -6.22 -36.39
CA GLY A 21 9.32 -7.34 -37.09
C GLY A 21 10.01 -7.78 -38.37
N ALA A 22 9.37 -8.67 -39.10
CA ALA A 22 9.86 -9.24 -40.36
C ALA A 22 8.68 -9.67 -41.25
N ASN A 23 8.93 -9.88 -42.54
CA ASN A 23 7.95 -10.41 -43.51
C ASN A 23 6.60 -9.66 -43.55
N GLY A 24 6.62 -8.34 -43.32
CA GLY A 24 5.41 -7.52 -43.37
C GLY A 24 4.64 -7.41 -42.04
N THR A 25 5.00 -8.22 -41.04
CA THR A 25 4.37 -8.21 -39.71
C THR A 25 5.27 -7.50 -38.71
N TYR A 26 4.76 -6.43 -38.08
CA TYR A 26 5.53 -5.57 -37.18
C TYR A 26 4.75 -5.18 -35.93
N ALA A 27 5.44 -5.15 -34.80
CA ALA A 27 5.05 -4.45 -33.58
C ALA A 27 5.59 -3.02 -33.62
N PHE A 28 4.86 -2.05 -33.05
CA PHE A 28 5.22 -0.63 -33.09
C PHE A 28 5.28 -0.06 -31.68
N GLY A 29 6.21 0.88 -31.45
CA GLY A 29 6.27 1.64 -30.22
C GLY A 29 6.97 2.98 -30.44
N THR A 30 6.70 3.94 -29.55
CA THR A 30 7.27 5.29 -29.63
C THR A 30 8.27 5.46 -28.51
N TYR A 31 9.51 5.78 -28.86
CA TYR A 31 10.61 5.86 -27.92
C TYR A 31 11.42 7.14 -28.18
N ALA A 32 12.21 7.55 -27.19
CA ALA A 32 13.08 8.71 -27.30
C ALA A 32 14.54 8.26 -27.27
N ASN A 33 15.36 8.84 -28.17
CA ASN A 33 16.81 8.67 -28.26
C ASN A 33 17.30 7.26 -28.69
N GLN A 34 16.78 6.19 -28.10
CA GLN A 34 17.15 4.82 -28.45
C GLN A 34 16.13 3.81 -27.94
N VAL A 35 16.14 2.61 -28.53
CA VAL A 35 15.37 1.46 -28.05
C VAL A 35 16.08 0.14 -28.38
N ALA A 36 16.02 -0.82 -27.46
CA ALA A 36 16.57 -2.17 -27.71
C ALA A 36 15.67 -2.92 -28.70
N CYS A 37 16.29 -3.51 -29.72
CA CYS A 37 15.61 -4.22 -30.80
C CYS A 37 15.40 -5.69 -30.45
N THR A 38 14.58 -5.98 -29.44
CA THR A 38 14.40 -7.32 -28.88
C THR A 38 12.93 -7.66 -28.62
N ASN A 39 12.67 -8.96 -28.49
CA ASN A 39 11.37 -9.52 -28.10
C ASN A 39 10.90 -9.00 -26.74
N ASP A 40 11.80 -8.71 -25.80
CA ASP A 40 11.43 -8.20 -24.47
C ASP A 40 10.78 -6.82 -24.52
N VAL A 41 11.17 -5.98 -25.50
CA VAL A 41 10.68 -4.60 -25.60
C VAL A 41 9.41 -4.48 -26.43
N PHE A 42 9.29 -5.26 -27.51
CA PHE A 42 8.20 -5.15 -28.48
C PHE A 42 7.25 -6.36 -28.50
N GLY A 43 7.57 -7.44 -27.77
CA GLY A 43 6.98 -8.75 -27.97
C GLY A 43 7.56 -9.47 -29.19
N ASP A 44 7.12 -10.72 -29.42
CA ASP A 44 7.51 -11.48 -30.62
C ASP A 44 6.38 -11.48 -31.67
N PRO A 45 6.39 -10.53 -32.63
CA PRO A 45 5.36 -10.47 -33.65
C PRO A 45 5.45 -11.59 -34.69
N VAL A 46 6.61 -12.25 -34.82
CA VAL A 46 6.82 -13.35 -35.78
C VAL A 46 7.74 -14.41 -35.18
N PRO A 47 7.20 -15.37 -34.40
CA PRO A 47 7.99 -16.41 -33.75
C PRO A 47 8.80 -17.25 -34.72
N GLY A 48 10.06 -17.51 -34.37
CA GLY A 48 10.98 -18.34 -35.17
C GLY A 48 11.59 -17.66 -36.40
N VAL A 49 11.29 -16.38 -36.64
CA VAL A 49 11.86 -15.59 -37.74
C VAL A 49 12.76 -14.49 -37.17
N ARG A 50 13.90 -14.25 -37.82
CA ARG A 50 14.80 -13.14 -37.46
C ARG A 50 14.14 -11.80 -37.76
N LYS A 51 14.10 -10.92 -36.77
CA LYS A 51 13.43 -9.61 -36.86
C LYS A 51 14.43 -8.46 -36.93
N ALA A 52 13.93 -7.27 -37.25
CA ALA A 52 14.75 -6.06 -37.20
C ALA A 52 13.90 -4.84 -36.88
N CYS A 53 14.59 -3.78 -36.49
CA CYS A 53 13.99 -2.49 -36.18
C CYS A 53 14.20 -1.50 -37.31
N ASP A 54 13.13 -0.79 -37.64
CA ASP A 54 13.18 0.40 -38.48
C ASP A 54 12.52 1.59 -37.76
N TYR A 55 13.02 2.80 -38.01
CA TYR A 55 12.33 4.05 -37.64
C TYR A 55 12.19 4.98 -38.86
N ALA A 56 11.21 5.88 -38.87
CA ALA A 56 11.02 6.84 -39.96
C ALA A 56 12.05 7.99 -39.90
N THR A 57 12.70 8.29 -41.02
CA THR A 57 13.73 9.35 -41.13
C THR A 57 13.21 10.73 -41.53
N SER A 58 11.92 10.86 -41.88
CA SER A 58 11.35 12.17 -42.20
C SER A 58 10.65 12.79 -40.99
N SER A 59 11.07 14.00 -40.65
CA SER A 59 10.28 14.94 -39.85
C SER A 59 9.12 15.44 -40.73
N ALA A 60 8.11 14.60 -40.87
CA ALA A 60 6.76 15.09 -41.07
C ALA A 60 6.10 14.96 -39.71
N THR A 61 6.05 16.07 -38.96
CA THR A 61 4.96 16.24 -38.01
C THR A 61 3.70 15.88 -38.80
N PRO A 62 2.92 14.86 -38.43
CA PRO A 62 1.61 14.71 -39.05
C PRO A 62 0.91 16.04 -38.80
N THR A 63 0.62 16.80 -39.86
CA THR A 63 -0.36 17.89 -39.78
C THR A 63 -1.57 17.26 -39.10
N PRO A 64 -1.98 17.74 -37.90
CA PRO A 64 -3.16 17.17 -37.28
C PRO A 64 -4.28 17.34 -38.30
N THR A 65 -4.83 16.21 -38.77
CA THR A 65 -6.16 16.18 -39.39
C THR A 65 -7.04 17.14 -38.59
N PRO A 66 -7.84 18.05 -39.20
CA PRO A 66 -8.81 18.80 -38.44
C PRO A 66 -9.68 17.76 -37.73
N THR A 67 -9.39 17.61 -36.45
CA THR A 67 -10.13 16.75 -35.55
C THR A 67 -11.55 17.29 -35.64
N PRO A 68 -12.61 16.46 -35.78
CA PRO A 68 -13.95 16.97 -35.53
C PRO A 68 -13.85 17.73 -34.22
N THR A 69 -14.14 19.04 -34.21
CA THR A 69 -13.97 19.88 -33.03
C THR A 69 -14.41 19.06 -31.83
N PRO A 70 -13.51 18.68 -30.90
CA PRO A 70 -13.94 17.91 -29.76
C PRO A 70 -15.01 18.77 -29.11
N SER A 71 -16.24 18.26 -29.04
CA SER A 71 -17.16 18.69 -27.99
C SER A 71 -16.31 18.77 -26.73
N PRO A 72 -16.27 19.92 -26.01
CA PRO A 72 -15.27 20.19 -24.99
C PRO A 72 -15.08 18.94 -24.17
N THR A 73 -13.91 18.31 -24.28
CA THR A 73 -13.57 17.17 -23.43
C THR A 73 -13.82 17.68 -22.02
N PRO A 74 -14.72 17.07 -21.23
CA PRO A 74 -14.90 17.52 -19.86
C PRO A 74 -13.51 17.49 -19.26
N THR A 75 -13.02 18.64 -18.80
CA THR A 75 -11.85 18.73 -17.92
C THR A 75 -11.92 17.53 -16.99
N PRO A 76 -10.88 16.70 -16.81
CA PRO A 76 -10.96 15.61 -15.85
C PRO A 76 -11.40 16.24 -14.54
N THR A 77 -12.65 15.98 -14.15
CA THR A 77 -13.19 16.43 -12.88
C THR A 77 -12.16 15.96 -11.86
N PRO A 78 -11.61 16.85 -11.00
CA PRO A 78 -10.64 16.41 -10.00
C PRO A 78 -11.24 15.18 -9.32
N THR A 79 -10.58 14.03 -9.44
CA THR A 79 -11.01 12.83 -8.73
C THR A 79 -11.09 13.25 -7.27
N PRO A 80 -12.26 13.16 -6.61
CA PRO A 80 -12.36 13.59 -5.23
C PRO A 80 -11.29 12.84 -4.45
N THR A 81 -10.37 13.57 -3.82
CA THR A 81 -9.42 12.98 -2.88
C THR A 81 -10.25 12.16 -1.89
N PRO A 82 -9.97 10.85 -1.72
CA PRO A 82 -10.78 10.03 -0.83
C PRO A 82 -10.75 10.67 0.56
N THR A 83 -11.93 10.99 1.09
CA THR A 83 -12.06 11.46 2.47
C THR A 83 -11.48 10.38 3.37
N PRO A 84 -10.49 10.69 4.23
CA PRO A 84 -9.97 9.71 5.19
C PRO A 84 -11.13 9.10 5.99
N PRO A 85 -11.10 7.80 6.31
CA PRO A 85 -12.15 7.20 7.11
C PRO A 85 -12.23 7.89 8.47
N ALA A 86 -13.39 7.83 9.11
CA ALA A 86 -13.51 8.31 10.49
C ALA A 86 -12.68 7.42 11.43
N ALA A 87 -12.18 7.99 12.52
CA ALA A 87 -11.53 7.21 13.56
C ALA A 87 -12.53 6.21 14.18
N PRO A 88 -12.09 5.03 14.61
CA PRO A 88 -12.98 3.99 15.15
C PRO A 88 -13.66 4.41 16.45
N ALA A 89 -14.73 3.67 16.81
CA ALA A 89 -15.32 3.76 18.14
C ALA A 89 -14.36 3.17 19.20
N ALA A 90 -14.34 3.77 20.40
CA ALA A 90 -13.48 3.31 21.48
C ALA A 90 -13.96 1.94 22.03
N PRO A 91 -13.04 1.01 22.34
CA PRO A 91 -13.41 -0.23 23.04
C PRO A 91 -13.91 0.08 24.46
N SER A 92 -14.68 -0.84 25.03
CA SER A 92 -15.27 -0.68 26.37
C SER A 92 -15.09 -1.95 27.21
N SER A 93 -15.54 -1.92 28.47
CA SER A 93 -15.56 -3.08 29.36
C SER A 93 -14.20 -3.80 29.48
N LEU A 94 -13.10 -3.03 29.45
CA LEU A 94 -11.76 -3.59 29.62
C LEU A 94 -11.67 -4.21 31.01
N ASN A 95 -11.25 -5.46 31.06
CA ASN A 95 -11.01 -6.23 32.27
C ASN A 95 -9.61 -6.84 32.25
N ALA A 96 -8.95 -6.89 33.40
CA ALA A 96 -7.63 -7.46 33.57
C ALA A 96 -7.66 -8.53 34.66
N THR A 97 -7.17 -9.73 34.36
CA THR A 97 -7.16 -10.86 35.30
C THR A 97 -5.77 -11.47 35.37
N ALA A 98 -5.17 -11.44 36.56
CA ALA A 98 -3.90 -12.13 36.80
C ALA A 98 -4.12 -13.64 36.81
N VAL A 99 -3.42 -14.35 35.93
CA VAL A 99 -3.52 -15.81 35.79
C VAL A 99 -2.28 -16.54 36.28
N SER A 100 -1.15 -15.84 36.43
CA SER A 100 0.08 -16.39 37.01
C SER A 100 0.93 -15.30 37.66
N ARG A 101 2.09 -15.69 38.19
CA ARG A 101 3.12 -14.78 38.71
C ARG A 101 3.77 -13.89 37.63
N SER A 102 3.50 -14.14 36.36
CA SER A 102 4.13 -13.42 35.24
C SER A 102 3.18 -13.16 34.07
N GLN A 103 1.86 -13.29 34.27
CA GLN A 103 0.88 -13.12 33.22
C GLN A 103 -0.43 -12.50 33.72
N ILE A 104 -0.95 -11.55 32.97
CA ILE A 104 -2.29 -10.96 33.10
C ILE A 104 -2.99 -11.10 31.74
N ASN A 105 -4.20 -11.65 31.75
CA ASN A 105 -5.07 -11.71 30.57
C ASN A 105 -5.99 -10.50 30.56
N LEU A 106 -6.12 -9.89 29.39
CA LEU A 106 -7.01 -8.77 29.12
C LEU A 106 -8.17 -9.22 28.24
N THR A 107 -9.36 -8.70 28.52
CA THR A 107 -10.55 -8.85 27.67
C THR A 107 -11.25 -7.50 27.55
N TRP A 108 -11.85 -7.19 26.41
CA TRP A 108 -12.63 -5.98 26.19
C TRP A 108 -13.76 -6.21 25.20
N SER A 109 -14.69 -5.25 25.15
CA SER A 109 -15.74 -5.17 24.13
C SER A 109 -15.26 -4.34 22.95
N ASP A 110 -15.37 -4.92 21.76
CA ASP A 110 -15.25 -4.20 20.50
C ASP A 110 -16.56 -3.46 20.21
N ASN A 111 -16.45 -2.17 19.89
CA ASN A 111 -17.58 -1.30 19.56
C ASN A 111 -17.48 -0.74 18.13
N SER A 112 -16.51 -1.23 17.35
CA SER A 112 -16.19 -0.76 16.01
C SER A 112 -16.29 -1.90 15.00
N ASN A 113 -16.47 -1.54 13.74
CA ASN A 113 -16.38 -2.43 12.59
C ASN A 113 -15.52 -1.83 11.46
N THR A 114 -14.80 -0.75 11.75
CA THR A 114 -13.95 -0.01 10.81
C THR A 114 -12.50 0.11 11.29
N GLU A 115 -12.15 -0.58 12.38
CA GLU A 115 -10.82 -0.64 12.93
C GLU A 115 -9.94 -1.62 12.16
N ASP A 116 -8.67 -1.27 11.97
CA ASP A 116 -7.63 -2.17 11.50
C ASP A 116 -7.06 -3.00 12.65
N GLY A 117 -7.22 -2.52 13.89
CA GLY A 117 -6.80 -3.22 15.10
C GLY A 117 -6.89 -2.40 16.39
N PHE A 118 -6.27 -2.94 17.44
CA PHE A 118 -6.24 -2.35 18.78
C PHE A 118 -4.82 -2.17 19.30
N ARG A 119 -4.57 -1.04 19.94
CA ARG A 119 -3.34 -0.73 20.68
C ARG A 119 -3.57 -0.95 22.16
N ILE A 120 -2.74 -1.80 22.76
CA ILE A 120 -2.75 -2.07 24.19
C ILE A 120 -1.63 -1.27 24.84
N GLU A 121 -2.00 -0.45 25.81
CA GLU A 121 -1.04 0.30 26.62
C GLU A 121 -1.06 -0.17 28.06
N ARG A 122 0.12 -0.23 28.67
CA ARG A 122 0.34 -0.67 30.04
C ARG A 122 1.13 0.37 30.82
N CYS A 123 0.76 0.50 32.07
CA CYS A 123 1.38 1.34 33.08
C CYS A 123 1.76 0.44 34.27
N THR A 124 2.96 0.60 34.84
CA THR A 124 3.51 -0.32 35.85
C THR A 124 3.64 0.37 37.20
N GLY A 125 3.17 -0.28 38.26
CA GLY A 125 3.16 0.22 39.63
C GLY A 125 1.78 0.71 40.09
N SER A 126 1.55 0.70 41.40
CA SER A 126 0.21 0.94 41.98
C SER A 126 -0.32 2.37 41.80
N SER A 127 0.54 3.35 41.58
CA SER A 127 0.21 4.77 41.41
C SER A 127 0.66 5.32 40.05
N CYS A 128 0.89 4.42 39.09
CA CYS A 128 1.50 4.79 37.83
C CYS A 128 0.56 5.69 36.99
N SER A 129 1.14 6.63 36.27
CA SER A 129 0.44 7.55 35.35
C SER A 129 0.99 7.52 33.92
N SER A 130 2.13 6.84 33.71
CA SER A 130 2.80 6.74 32.41
C SER A 130 2.45 5.43 31.72
N PHE A 131 1.63 5.53 30.67
CA PHE A 131 1.24 4.41 29.83
C PHE A 131 2.18 4.27 28.64
N VAL A 132 2.61 3.04 28.36
CA VAL A 132 3.45 2.68 27.20
C VAL A 132 2.71 1.64 26.37
N GLN A 133 2.71 1.79 25.05
CA GLN A 133 2.18 0.77 24.14
C GLN A 133 3.05 -0.49 24.22
N ILE A 134 2.41 -1.61 24.54
CA ILE A 134 3.09 -2.92 24.67
C ILE A 134 2.77 -3.88 23.54
N ALA A 135 1.67 -3.65 22.82
CA ALA A 135 1.23 -4.52 21.73
C ALA A 135 0.24 -3.82 20.81
N GLU A 136 0.16 -4.35 19.58
CA GLU A 136 -0.95 -4.17 18.66
C GLU A 136 -1.53 -5.54 18.32
N VAL A 137 -2.85 -5.62 18.22
CA VAL A 137 -3.58 -6.80 17.76
C VAL A 137 -4.48 -6.42 16.59
N GLY A 138 -4.82 -7.38 15.73
CA GLY A 138 -5.64 -7.12 14.55
C GLY A 138 -7.09 -6.75 14.86
N ALA A 139 -7.83 -6.38 13.82
CA ALA A 139 -9.26 -6.08 13.85
C ALA A 139 -10.08 -7.19 14.53
N ASN A 140 -11.21 -6.83 15.14
CA ASN A 140 -12.11 -7.74 15.90
C ASN A 140 -11.45 -8.47 17.09
N ALA A 141 -10.20 -8.18 17.44
CA ALA A 141 -9.58 -8.77 18.62
C ALA A 141 -10.26 -8.22 19.89
N THR A 142 -10.64 -9.12 20.79
CA THR A 142 -11.32 -8.79 22.06
C THR A 142 -10.52 -9.27 23.28
N SER A 143 -9.30 -9.76 23.08
CA SER A 143 -8.45 -10.26 24.16
C SER A 143 -6.97 -10.15 23.85
N PHE A 144 -6.15 -10.10 24.91
CA PHE A 144 -4.69 -10.07 24.83
C PHE A 144 -4.05 -10.71 26.08
N GLN A 145 -2.94 -11.42 25.90
CA GLN A 145 -2.18 -12.02 26.99
C GLN A 145 -0.90 -11.21 27.27
N SER A 146 -0.89 -10.44 28.36
CA SER A 146 0.31 -9.71 28.78
C SER A 146 1.21 -10.63 29.62
N THR A 147 2.26 -11.17 29.00
CA THR A 147 3.24 -12.09 29.60
C THR A 147 4.54 -11.37 30.00
N GLY A 148 5.47 -12.10 30.63
CA GLY A 148 6.79 -11.57 31.01
C GLY A 148 6.76 -10.54 32.14
N LEU A 149 5.72 -10.58 32.98
CA LEU A 149 5.52 -9.62 34.06
C LEU A 149 6.32 -9.97 35.32
N ALA A 150 6.69 -8.95 36.09
CA ALA A 150 7.27 -9.13 37.41
C ALA A 150 6.20 -9.59 38.40
N ARG A 151 6.54 -10.56 39.26
CA ARG A 151 5.64 -11.10 40.29
C ARG A 151 5.21 -10.05 41.31
N SER A 152 4.07 -10.26 41.96
CA SER A 152 3.50 -9.34 42.96
C SER A 152 3.50 -7.86 42.54
N THR A 153 3.43 -7.56 41.24
CA THR A 153 3.49 -6.20 40.69
C THR A 153 2.15 -5.79 40.10
N SER A 154 1.71 -4.57 40.40
CA SER A 154 0.48 -4.00 39.86
C SER A 154 0.70 -3.44 38.46
N TYR A 155 -0.22 -3.73 37.55
CA TYR A 155 -0.23 -3.24 36.18
C TYR A 155 -1.61 -2.69 35.83
N THR A 156 -1.64 -1.48 35.28
CA THR A 156 -2.85 -0.82 34.78
C THR A 156 -2.82 -0.76 33.27
N TYR A 157 -3.94 -1.08 32.63
CA TYR A 157 -4.07 -1.19 31.18
C TYR A 157 -5.14 -0.24 30.66
N ARG A 158 -4.99 0.17 29.40
CA ARG A 158 -6.02 0.81 28.57
C ARG A 158 -5.86 0.36 27.12
N VAL A 159 -6.95 0.31 26.38
CA VAL A 159 -6.97 -0.12 24.98
C VAL A 159 -7.63 0.96 24.12
N ARG A 160 -7.16 1.14 22.89
CA ARG A 160 -7.82 1.99 21.88
C ARG A 160 -7.78 1.31 20.52
N ALA A 161 -8.80 1.52 19.71
CA ALA A 161 -8.86 1.07 18.33
C ALA A 161 -8.12 2.05 17.41
N TYR A 162 -7.66 1.57 16.24
CA TYR A 162 -7.05 2.42 15.22
C TYR A 162 -7.43 1.99 13.80
N ASN A 163 -7.43 2.93 12.87
CA ASN A 163 -7.46 2.70 11.44
C ASN A 163 -6.69 3.80 10.68
N ALA A 164 -6.73 3.80 9.35
CA ALA A 164 -6.16 4.87 8.52
C ALA A 164 -6.71 6.29 8.82
N GLY A 165 -7.88 6.38 9.45
CA GLY A 165 -8.54 7.60 9.89
C GLY A 165 -8.07 8.15 11.23
N GLY A 166 -7.26 7.38 11.97
CA GLY A 166 -6.71 7.75 13.26
C GLY A 166 -7.01 6.74 14.36
N THR A 167 -6.93 7.19 15.62
CA THR A 167 -7.20 6.36 16.79
C THR A 167 -8.47 6.78 17.49
N SER A 168 -9.19 5.83 18.07
CA SER A 168 -10.31 6.10 18.97
C SER A 168 -9.85 6.77 20.28
N GLY A 169 -10.83 7.16 21.10
CA GLY A 169 -10.60 7.32 22.54
C GLY A 169 -10.16 6.01 23.21
N TYR A 170 -9.66 6.10 24.44
CA TYR A 170 -9.33 4.91 25.23
C TYR A 170 -10.57 4.27 25.86
N SER A 171 -10.48 2.98 26.14
CA SER A 171 -11.38 2.28 27.06
C SER A 171 -11.29 2.84 28.49
N ASN A 172 -12.11 2.29 29.39
CA ASN A 172 -11.82 2.37 30.82
C ASN A 172 -10.43 1.79 31.12
N THR A 173 -9.83 2.20 32.24
CA THR A 173 -8.65 1.54 32.76
C THR A 173 -9.02 0.27 33.52
N ALA A 174 -8.14 -0.73 33.49
CA ALA A 174 -8.26 -1.95 34.27
C ALA A 174 -6.93 -2.28 34.94
N THR A 175 -6.96 -2.67 36.20
CA THR A 175 -5.76 -2.95 37.01
C THR A 175 -5.78 -4.37 37.54
N ALA A 176 -4.65 -5.06 37.47
CA ALA A 176 -4.46 -6.35 38.11
C ALA A 176 -3.03 -6.48 38.66
N THR A 177 -2.88 -7.24 39.75
CA THR A 177 -1.59 -7.56 40.36
C THR A 177 -1.26 -9.02 40.09
N THR A 178 -0.10 -9.29 39.49
CA THR A 178 0.39 -10.66 39.29
C THR A 178 0.50 -11.42 40.60
N LEU A 179 0.38 -12.74 40.57
CA LEU A 179 0.49 -13.59 41.77
C LEU A 179 1.89 -13.51 42.41
N ARG A 180 1.99 -13.92 43.68
CA ARG A 180 3.24 -13.97 44.45
C ARG A 180 4.11 -15.15 44.03
#